data_AF-A0A6S7ER91-F1
#
_entry.id   AF-A0A6S7ER91-F1
#
_cell.length_a   1.000
_cell.length_b   1.000
_cell.length_c   1.000
_cell.angle_alpha   90.00
_cell.angle_beta   90.00
_cell.angle_gamma   90.00
#
_symmetry.space_group_name_H-M   'P 1'
#
loop_
_entity.id
_entity.type
_entity.pdbx_description
1 polymer ?
#
loop_
_entity_poly.entity_id
_entity_poly.type
_entity_poly.pdbx_seq_one_letter_code
_entity_poly.pdbx_strand_id
1 'polypeptide(L)'
;MLLARNLHTRAGEIDLAMRDGDTLVFVEVRARAATRYGGAAASIGPEKQARLARAAALWLPELARRHWHGRLPAARYDAVVFEGGRVEWLRGAFWQA
;
A
#
# COMPACT_ATOMS: atom_id res chain seq x y z
N MET A 1 -8.15 -10.15 3.20
CA MET A 1 -8.79 -9.72 4.47
C MET A 1 -8.24 -8.38 4.91
N LEU A 2 -9.06 -7.47 5.41
CA LEU A 2 -8.58 -6.19 5.97
C LEU A 2 -7.98 -6.42 7.38
N LEU A 3 -6.80 -5.85 7.65
CA LEU A 3 -6.14 -5.89 8.96
C LEU A 3 -6.22 -4.55 9.69
N ALA A 4 -5.98 -3.45 8.98
CA ALA A 4 -6.02 -2.09 9.52
C ALA A 4 -6.31 -1.05 8.44
N ARG A 5 -6.75 0.13 8.86
CA ARG A 5 -7.00 1.32 8.01
C ARG A 5 -6.26 2.52 8.58
N ASN A 6 -5.96 3.51 7.74
CA ASN A 6 -5.42 4.81 8.11
C ASN A 6 -4.19 4.68 9.04
N LEU A 7 -3.18 3.95 8.59
CA LEU A 7 -1.97 3.67 9.35
C LEU A 7 -1.02 4.86 9.29
N HIS A 8 -1.12 5.75 10.28
CA HIS A 8 -0.28 6.94 10.35
C HIS A 8 1.06 6.67 11.04
N THR A 9 2.10 7.33 10.56
CA THR A 9 3.44 7.35 11.16
C THR A 9 4.06 8.73 10.98
N ARG A 10 5.16 8.99 11.70
CA ARG A 10 6.01 10.18 11.44
C ARG A 10 6.60 10.23 10.03
N ALA A 11 6.68 9.10 9.32
CA ALA A 11 7.32 8.99 8.01
C ALA A 11 6.33 9.09 6.84
N GLY A 12 5.03 9.02 7.12
CA GLY A 12 3.95 8.97 6.13
C GLY A 12 2.75 8.18 6.63
N GLU A 13 1.83 7.92 5.72
CA GLU A 13 0.59 7.18 5.99
C GLU A 13 0.42 6.05 4.96
N ILE A 14 -0.34 5.03 5.35
CA ILE A 14 -0.79 3.96 4.47
C ILE A 14 -2.29 3.80 4.68
N ASP A 15 -3.06 3.79 3.59
CA ASP A 15 -4.53 3.75 3.70
C ASP A 15 -5.03 2.43 4.27
N LEU A 16 -4.52 1.29 3.77
CA LEU A 16 -4.94 -0.02 4.23
C LEU A 16 -3.75 -0.97 4.43
N ALA A 17 -3.86 -1.81 5.46
CA ALA A 17 -3.09 -3.04 5.57
C ALA A 17 -4.05 -4.22 5.39
N MET A 18 -3.71 -5.13 4.47
CA MET A 18 -4.52 -6.28 4.11
C MET A 18 -3.70 -7.56 4.15
N ARG A 19 -4.37 -8.70 4.23
CA ARG A 19 -3.81 -10.04 4.11
C ARG A 19 -4.31 -10.72 2.85
N ASP A 20 -3.36 -11.22 2.07
CA ASP A 20 -3.58 -12.04 0.86
C ASP A 20 -2.79 -13.34 1.03
N GLY A 21 -3.45 -14.41 1.45
CA GLY A 21 -2.78 -15.64 1.89
C GLY A 21 -1.80 -15.40 3.05
N ASP A 22 -0.52 -15.68 2.83
CA ASP A 22 0.58 -15.41 3.78
C ASP A 22 1.29 -14.06 3.54
N THR A 23 0.81 -13.25 2.59
CA THR A 23 1.39 -11.96 2.23
C THR A 23 0.68 -10.82 2.96
N LEU A 24 1.48 -9.92 3.54
CA LEU A 24 1.02 -8.62 4.01
C LEU A 24 0.98 -7.64 2.85
N VAL A 25 -0.17 -7.02 2.61
CA VAL A 25 -0.39 -6.11 1.49
C VAL A 25 -0.66 -4.72 2.04
N PHE A 26 0.23 -3.78 1.74
CA PHE A 26 0.01 -2.35 2.00
C PHE A 26 -0.66 -1.74 0.78
N VAL A 27 -1.83 -1.13 0.96
CA VAL A 27 -2.62 -0.58 -0.13
C VAL A 27 -2.74 0.92 0.01
N GLU A 28 -2.42 1.62 -1.08
CA GLU A 28 -2.71 3.03 -1.27
C GLU A 28 -4.01 3.16 -2.08
N VAL A 29 -4.91 4.04 -1.66
CA VAL A 29 -6.19 4.32 -2.31
C VAL A 29 -6.16 5.72 -2.91
N ARG A 30 -6.39 5.84 -4.21
CA ARG A 30 -6.31 7.11 -4.95
C ARG A 30 -7.59 7.40 -5.69
N ALA A 31 -8.14 8.59 -5.52
CA ALA A 31 -9.11 9.14 -6.45
C ALA A 31 -8.40 10.11 -7.42
N ARG A 32 -8.53 9.87 -8.72
CA ARG A 32 -8.04 10.77 -9.77
C ARG A 32 -9.21 11.52 -10.38
N ALA A 33 -9.09 12.86 -10.41
CA ALA A 33 -9.81 13.63 -11.40
C ALA A 33 -9.26 13.24 -12.78
N ALA A 34 -10.14 12.99 -13.76
CA ALA A 34 -9.76 12.56 -15.10
C ALA A 34 -8.71 13.52 -15.70
N THR A 35 -7.44 13.11 -15.70
CA THR A 35 -6.34 13.93 -16.21
C THR A 35 -5.56 13.15 -17.25
N ARG A 36 -5.18 13.88 -18.30
CA ARG A 36 -4.78 13.35 -19.62
C ARG A 36 -3.35 12.76 -19.65
N TYR A 37 -2.70 12.50 -18.51
CA TYR A 37 -1.29 12.09 -18.47
C TYR A 37 -0.98 11.08 -17.35
N GLY A 38 -0.33 9.97 -17.76
CA GLY A 38 0.30 8.97 -16.88
C GLY A 38 -0.68 7.99 -16.24
N GLY A 39 -0.73 6.75 -16.73
CA GLY A 39 -1.62 5.68 -16.23
C GLY A 39 -1.53 5.44 -14.71
N ALA A 40 -2.42 4.61 -14.17
CA ALA A 40 -2.61 4.43 -12.73
C ALA A 40 -1.31 4.12 -11.95
N ALA A 41 -0.36 3.37 -12.52
CA ALA A 41 0.94 3.07 -11.92
C ALA A 41 1.86 4.31 -11.83
N ALA A 42 1.79 5.22 -12.80
CA ALA A 42 2.54 6.49 -12.78
C ALA A 42 2.07 7.44 -11.66
N SER A 43 0.93 7.16 -11.00
CA SER A 43 0.46 7.94 -9.86
C SER A 43 1.32 7.79 -8.61
N ILE A 44 2.06 6.69 -8.47
CA ILE A 44 2.88 6.39 -7.30
C ILE A 44 4.32 6.72 -7.64
N GLY A 45 4.61 8.02 -7.73
CA GLY A 45 5.96 8.50 -8.01
C GLY A 45 6.98 8.07 -6.94
N PRO A 46 8.29 8.15 -7.22
CA PRO A 46 9.35 7.67 -6.35
C PRO A 46 9.29 8.22 -4.91
N GLU A 47 8.95 9.50 -4.75
CA GLU A 47 8.82 10.11 -3.43
C GLU A 47 7.71 9.47 -2.58
N LYS A 48 6.56 9.16 -3.21
CA LYS A 48 5.44 8.49 -2.55
C LYS A 48 5.79 7.04 -2.23
N GLN A 49 6.45 6.33 -3.13
CA GLN A 49 6.95 4.97 -2.87
C GLN A 49 7.88 4.96 -1.65
N ALA A 50 8.82 5.90 -1.56
CA ALA A 50 9.75 6.01 -0.44
C ALA A 50 9.03 6.33 0.88
N ARG A 51 8.00 7.19 0.87
CA ARG A 51 7.17 7.46 2.07
C ARG A 51 6.40 6.23 2.52
N LEU A 52 5.76 5.52 1.59
CA LEU A 52 5.01 4.29 1.86
C LEU A 52 5.93 3.20 2.42
N ALA A 53 7.10 3.02 1.83
CA ALA A 53 8.10 2.04 2.29
C ALA A 53 8.55 2.33 3.74
N ARG A 54 8.87 3.60 4.06
CA ARG A 54 9.24 3.98 5.43
C ARG A 54 8.10 3.79 6.43
N ALA A 55 6.87 4.16 6.05
CA ALA A 55 5.70 3.95 6.91
C ALA A 55 5.44 2.45 7.13
N ALA A 56 5.57 1.63 6.09
CA ALA A 56 5.38 0.19 6.15
C ALA A 56 6.42 -0.47 7.05
N ALA A 57 7.69 -0.07 6.95
CA ALA A 57 8.76 -0.58 7.82
C ALA A 57 8.47 -0.32 9.31
N LEU A 58 7.83 0.81 9.65
CA LEU A 58 7.45 1.10 11.04
C LEU A 58 6.27 0.26 11.53
N TRP A 59 5.35 -0.14 10.64
CA TRP A 59 4.18 -0.96 10.99
C TRP A 59 4.44 -2.46 10.90
N LEU A 60 5.42 -2.90 10.11
CA LEU A 60 5.69 -4.29 9.82
C LEU A 60 5.91 -5.15 11.09
N PRO A 61 6.71 -4.73 12.10
CA PRO A 61 6.90 -5.54 13.32
C PRO A 61 5.60 -5.78 14.07
N GLU A 62 4.76 -4.74 14.19
CA GLU A 62 3.51 -4.83 14.93
C GLU A 62 2.46 -5.67 14.20
N LEU A 63 2.35 -5.52 12.87
CA LEU A 63 1.46 -6.33 12.05
C LEU A 63 1.90 -7.80 12.02
N ALA A 64 3.20 -8.07 11.92
CA ALA A 64 3.76 -9.41 12.00
C ALA A 64 3.49 -10.07 13.36
N ARG A 65 3.70 -9.33 14.46
CA ARG A 65 3.40 -9.83 15.81
C ARG A 65 1.92 -10.20 15.97
N ARG A 66 1.01 -9.35 15.48
CA ARG A 66 -0.44 -9.55 15.61
C ARG A 66 -1.00 -10.66 14.72
N HIS A 67 -0.48 -10.82 13.50
CA HIS A 67 -1.14 -11.62 12.46
C HIS A 67 -0.28 -12.78 11.91
N TRP A 68 1.00 -12.84 12.28
CA TRP A 68 1.98 -13.84 11.85
C TRP A 68 2.82 -14.42 13.00
N HIS A 69 2.35 -14.31 14.25
CA HIS A 69 3.07 -14.85 15.43
C HIS A 69 4.52 -14.33 15.54
N GLY A 70 4.77 -13.11 15.09
CA GLY A 70 6.11 -12.49 15.11
C GLY A 70 7.01 -12.86 13.93
N ARG A 71 6.60 -13.80 13.06
CA ARG A 71 7.31 -14.05 11.79
C ARG A 71 7.06 -12.90 10.83
N LEU A 72 8.11 -12.41 10.19
CA LEU A 72 8.00 -11.39 9.14
C LEU A 72 7.43 -12.03 7.86
N PRO A 73 6.24 -11.63 7.38
CA PRO A 73 5.71 -12.11 6.12
C PRO A 73 6.37 -11.41 4.92
N ALA A 74 6.19 -11.99 3.73
CA ALA A 74 6.42 -11.24 2.50
C ALA A 74 5.48 -10.02 2.45
N ALA A 75 5.99 -8.88 1.99
CA ALA A 75 5.22 -7.65 1.84
C ALA A 75 5.03 -7.29 0.37
N ARG A 76 3.83 -6.85 0.01
CA ARG A 76 3.49 -6.34 -1.32
C ARG A 76 2.85 -4.97 -1.19
N TYR A 77 3.13 -4.10 -2.15
CA TYR A 77 2.50 -2.77 -2.23
C TYR A 77 1.52 -2.75 -3.39
N ASP A 78 0.25 -2.55 -3.08
CA ASP A 78 -0.82 -2.46 -4.07
C ASP A 78 -1.37 -1.03 -4.12
N ALA A 79 -2.08 -0.70 -5.20
CA ALA A 79 -2.87 0.51 -5.27
C ALA A 79 -4.24 0.26 -5.85
N VAL A 80 -5.23 0.95 -5.28
CA VAL A 80 -6.59 0.99 -5.80
C VAL A 80 -6.86 2.40 -6.29
N VAL A 81 -7.10 2.54 -7.60
CA VAL A 81 -7.26 3.82 -8.27
C VAL A 81 -8.69 3.95 -8.79
N PHE A 82 -9.35 5.03 -8.38
CA PHE A 82 -10.65 5.44 -8.87
C PHE A 82 -10.45 6.51 -9.95
N GLU A 83 -10.86 6.22 -11.19
CA GLU A 83 -10.72 7.14 -12.32
C GLU A 83 -11.92 7.00 -13.27
N GLY A 84 -12.59 8.12 -13.60
CA GLY A 84 -13.70 8.14 -14.55
C GLY A 84 -14.86 7.19 -14.19
N GLY A 85 -15.14 7.00 -12.90
CA GLY A 85 -16.17 6.06 -12.42
C GLY A 85 -15.76 4.58 -12.46
N ARG A 86 -14.52 4.28 -12.85
CA ARG A 86 -13.95 2.92 -12.82
C ARG A 86 -13.01 2.77 -11.63
N VAL A 87 -12.85 1.52 -11.21
CA VAL A 87 -11.88 1.11 -10.19
C VAL A 87 -10.87 0.19 -10.82
N GLU A 88 -9.59 0.52 -10.65
CA GLU A 88 -8.46 -0.29 -11.08
C GLU A 88 -7.66 -0.71 -9.85
N TRP A 89 -7.36 -2.00 -9.73
CA TRP A 89 -6.49 -2.53 -8.68
C TRP A 89 -5.17 -2.98 -9.28
N LEU A 90 -4.13 -2.20 -8.99
CA LEU A 90 -2.75 -2.48 -9.36
C LEU A 90 -2.09 -3.32 -8.27
N ARG A 91 -1.85 -4.60 -8.54
CA ARG A 91 -1.09 -5.47 -7.63
C ARG A 91 0.40 -5.33 -7.86
N GLY A 92 1.18 -5.19 -6.80
CA GLY A 92 2.62 -4.97 -6.92
C GLY A 92 2.93 -3.66 -7.65
N ALA A 93 2.20 -2.60 -7.29
CA ALA A 93 2.29 -1.28 -7.93
C ALA A 93 3.71 -0.69 -7.89
N PHE A 94 4.52 -1.12 -6.91
CA PHE A 94 5.97 -0.91 -6.92
C PHE A 94 6.67 -1.99 -6.07
N TRP A 95 7.99 -2.08 -6.26
CA TRP A 95 8.87 -2.94 -5.48
C TRP A 95 9.75 -2.12 -4.54
N GLN A 96 10.09 -2.69 -3.39
CA GLN A 96 11.17 -2.21 -2.54
C GLN A 96 12.26 -3.28 -2.50
N ALA A 97 13.50 -2.86 -2.72
CA ALA A 97 14.67 -3.70 -2.57
C ALA A 97 14.94 -4.02 -1.09
#